data_AF-A0A3L8PSH8-F1
#
_entry.id   AF-A0A3L8PSH8-F1
#
_cell.length_a   1.000
_cell.length_b   1.000
_cell.length_c   1.000
_cell.angle_alpha   90.00
_cell.angle_beta   90.00
_cell.angle_gamma   90.00
#
_symmetry.space_group_name_H-M   'P 1'
#
loop_
_entity.id
_entity.type
_entity.pdbx_description
1 polymer ?
#
loop_
_entity_poly.entity_id
_entity_poly.type
_entity_poly.pdbx_seq_one_letter_code
_entity_poly.pdbx_strand_id
1 'polypeptide(L)' 'MNSNLNTKLDEKLTLLNTPQSIVEVTAAEAEELGACEEDALTEKDAWEAVEIDTPDKE' A
#
# COMPACT_ATOMS: atom_id res chain seq x y z
N MET A 1 3.78 2.89 -28.18
CA MET A 1 2.93 2.89 -26.97
C MET A 1 2.40 1.48 -26.79
N ASN A 2 2.93 0.74 -25.82
CA ASN A 2 2.53 -0.64 -25.53
C ASN A 2 1.33 -0.64 -24.59
N SER A 3 0.14 -0.33 -25.10
CA SER A 3 -1.09 -0.24 -24.29
C SER A 3 -1.67 -1.60 -23.86
N ASN A 4 -0.99 -2.71 -24.17
CA ASN A 4 -1.50 -4.06 -23.87
C ASN A 4 -1.14 -4.56 -22.46
N LEU A 5 -0.13 -3.99 -21.78
CA LEU A 5 0.23 -4.41 -20.42
C LEU A 5 -0.77 -3.92 -19.36
N ASN A 6 -1.31 -2.70 -19.52
CA ASN A 6 -2.19 -2.08 -18.52
C ASN A 6 -3.51 -2.83 -18.31
N THR A 7 -4.08 -3.42 -19.36
CA THR A 7 -5.43 -4.03 -19.31
C THR A 7 -5.57 -5.15 -18.26
N LYS A 8 -4.54 -6.00 -18.11
CA LYS A 8 -4.57 -7.08 -17.12
C LYS A 8 -4.40 -6.58 -15.70
N LEU A 9 -3.59 -5.54 -15.50
CA LEU A 9 -3.38 -4.96 -14.18
C LEU A 9 -4.61 -4.18 -13.73
N ASP A 10 -5.25 -3.46 -14.65
CA ASP A 10 -6.51 -2.74 -14.42
C ASP A 10 -7.65 -3.69 -13.99
N GLU A 11 -7.73 -4.88 -14.61
CA GLU A 11 -8.68 -5.93 -14.21
C GLU A 11 -8.41 -6.44 -12.79
N LYS A 12 -7.13 -6.70 -12.46
CA LYS A 12 -6.71 -7.13 -11.12
C LYS A 12 -7.02 -6.07 -10.06
N LEU A 13 -6.74 -4.80 -10.36
CA LEU A 13 -7.08 -3.68 -9.47
C LEU A 13 -8.59 -3.55 -9.25
N THR A 14 -9.39 -3.78 -10.29
CA THR A 14 -10.85 -3.79 -10.18
C THR A 14 -11.33 -4.93 -9.28
N LEU A 15 -10.72 -6.11 -9.40
CA LEU A 15 -11.02 -7.28 -8.55
C LEU A 15 -10.65 -7.06 -7.07
N LEU A 16 -9.59 -6.30 -6.77
CA LEU A 16 -9.20 -5.95 -5.39
C LEU A 16 -10.25 -5.10 -4.67
N ASN A 17 -11.12 -4.40 -5.39
CA ASN A 17 -12.24 -3.66 -4.80
C ASN A 17 -13.44 -4.57 -4.44
N THR A 18 -13.38 -5.85 -4.81
CA THR A 18 -14.45 -6.81 -4.49
C THR A 18 -14.10 -7.58 -3.22
N PRO A 19 -14.95 -7.58 -2.18
CA PRO A 19 -14.68 -8.32 -0.96
C PRO A 19 -14.58 -9.83 -1.22
N GLN A 20 -13.75 -10.52 -0.43
CA GLN A 20 -13.48 -11.96 -0.55
C GLN A 20 -12.85 -12.40 -1.89
N SER A 21 -12.38 -11.45 -2.71
CA SER A 21 -11.63 -11.74 -3.93
C SER A 21 -10.15 -11.94 -3.61
N ILE A 22 -9.59 -13.08 -4.01
CA ILE A 22 -8.15 -13.37 -3.91
C ILE A 22 -7.58 -13.24 -5.32
N VAL A 23 -6.66 -12.30 -5.51
CA VAL A 23 -6.02 -12.04 -6.79
C VAL A 23 -4.54 -12.40 -6.68
N GLU A 24 -4.09 -13.37 -7.46
CA GLU A 24 -2.68 -13.74 -7.50
C GLU A 24 -1.88 -12.76 -8.39
N VAL A 25 -0.85 -12.17 -7.79
CA VAL A 25 0.05 -11.22 -8.45
C VAL A 25 1.50 -11.62 -8.23
N THR A 26 2.33 -11.31 -9.21
CA THR A 26 3.79 -11.37 -9.06
C THR A 26 4.29 -10.18 -8.25
N ALA A 27 5.51 -10.25 -7.71
CA ALA A 27 6.10 -9.16 -6.94
C ALA A 27 6.14 -7.82 -7.71
N ALA A 28 6.46 -7.88 -9.01
CA ALA A 28 6.49 -6.69 -9.87
C ALA A 28 5.09 -6.08 -10.09
N GLU A 29 4.06 -6.91 -10.25
CA GLU A 29 2.67 -6.44 -10.37
C GLU A 29 2.15 -5.91 -9.03
N ALA A 30 2.57 -6.49 -7.90
CA ALA A 30 2.22 -6.02 -6.57
C ALA A 30 2.78 -4.62 -6.32
N GLU A 31 4.05 -4.38 -6.65
CA GLU A 31 4.69 -3.06 -6.55
C GLU A 31 3.97 -2.02 -7.44
N GLU A 32 3.60 -2.39 -8.67
CA GLU A 32 2.86 -1.50 -9.59
C GLU A 32 1.43 -1.20 -9.11
N LEU A 33 0.80 -2.15 -8.42
CA LEU A 33 -0.49 -1.96 -7.74
C LEU A 33 -0.38 -1.17 -6.42
N GLY A 34 0.83 -0.73 -6.05
CA GLY A 34 1.08 0.00 -4.81
C GLY A 34 1.04 -0.89 -3.57
N ALA A 35 1.11 -2.22 -3.73
CA ALA A 35 1.35 -3.11 -2.62
C ALA A 35 2.82 -3.01 -2.22
N CYS A 36 3.08 -2.18 -1.23
CA CYS A 36 4.35 -2.16 -0.52
C CYS A 36 4.28 -3.12 0.68
N GLU A 37 5.35 -3.89 0.90
CA GLU A 37 5.69 -4.33 2.25
C GLU A 37 6.21 -3.08 2.97
N GLU A 38 5.31 -2.22 3.45
CA GLU A 38 5.69 -1.33 4.53
C GLU A 38 5.92 -2.26 5.74
N ASP A 39 7.17 -2.29 6.22
CA ASP A 39 7.44 -2.76 7.57
C ASP A 39 6.44 -2.02 8.47
N ALA A 40 5.48 -2.77 9.02
CA ALA A 40 4.52 -2.18 9.94
C ALA A 40 5.35 -1.45 10.99
N LEU A 41 5.15 -0.13 11.10
CA LEU A 41 5.90 0.68 12.06
C LEU A 41 5.90 -0.07 13.38
N THR A 42 7.09 -0.28 13.94
CA THR A 42 7.13 -0.88 15.27
C THR A 42 6.31 0.02 16.19
N GLU A 43 5.70 -0.56 17.23
CA GLU A 43 4.88 0.24 18.17
C GLU A 43 5.64 1.51 18.58
N LYS A 44 6.94 1.39 18.82
CA LYS A 44 7.84 2.51 19.10
C LYS A 44 7.88 3.57 17.99
N ASP A 45 8.11 3.18 16.73
CA ASP A 45 8.19 4.12 15.61
C ASP A 45 6.82 4.80 15.36
N ALA A 46 5.72 4.10 15.63
CA ALA A 46 4.38 4.65 15.57
C ALA A 46 4.13 5.72 16.66
N TRP A 47 4.64 5.51 17.88
CA TRP A 47 4.57 6.50 18.96
C TRP A 47 5.47 7.71 18.71
N GLU A 48 6.66 7.53 18.11
CA GLU A 48 7.59 8.62 17.80
C GLU A 48 7.13 9.48 16.59
N ALA A 49 6.39 8.88 15.65
CA ALA A 49 5.81 9.61 14.50
C ALA A 49 4.60 10.48 14.88
N VAL A 50 4.00 10.23 16.06
CA VAL A 50 3.09 11.21 16.66
C VAL A 50 3.98 12.32 17.20
N GLU A 51 4.12 13.41 16.44
CA GLU A 51 4.62 14.68 16.98
C GLU A 51 3.74 15.01 18.20
N ILE A 52 4.24 14.68 19.39
CA ILE A 52 3.70 15.20 20.62
C ILE A 52 4.07 16.68 20.55
N ASP A 53 3.14 17.47 20.03
CA ASP A 53 3.11 18.91 20.17
C ASP A 53 2.96 19.20 21.67
N THR A 54 4.04 18.98 22.43
CA THR A 54 4.11 19.36 23.83
C THR A 54 4.05 20.88 23.81
N PRO A 55 3.02 21.53 24.35
CA PRO A 55 3.10 22.96 24.55
C PRO A 55 4.32 23.19 25.44
N ASP A 56 5.30 23.92 24.90
CA ASP A 56 6.42 24.46 25.65
C ASP A 56 5.88 25.01 26.97
N LYS A 57 6.25 24.35 28.09
CA LYS A 57 5.92 24.85 29.41
C LYS A 57 6.92 25.95 29.75
N GLU A 58 6.41 27.17 29.79
CA GLU A 58 7.02 28.37 30.40
C GLU A 58 7.54 28.12 31.83
#